data_AF-A0AAP3H4V5-F1
#
_entry.id   AF-A0AAP3H4V5-F1
#
_cell.length_a   1.000
_cell.length_b   1.000
_cell.length_c   1.000
_cell.angle_alpha   90.00
_cell.angle_beta   90.00
_cell.angle_gamma   90.00
#
_symmetry.space_group_name_H-M   'P 1'
#
loop_
_entity.id
_entity.type
_entity.pdbx_description
1 polymer ?
#
loop_
_entity_poly.entity_id
_entity_poly.type
_entity_poly.pdbx_seq_one_letter_code
_entity_poly.pdbx_strand_id
1 'polypeptide(L)'
;MDQQRSHEFVSTTCMHLGRPCPAAQRMLKALAQALDSARPLTQDDFEISGESRLDGCEKACPARFAANHSRIRVFCDVTSSTKTETLDRFADAMLSSDANTMSSTCVSEIPRAFGEARPVRSYQDQRAEV
;
A
#
# COMPACT_ATOMS: atom_id res chain seq x y z
N MET A 1 -15.04 -11.71 -19.45
CA MET A 1 -14.66 -10.34 -19.05
C MET A 1 -13.35 -10.46 -18.28
N ASP A 2 -12.23 -10.35 -18.97
CA ASP A 2 -10.91 -10.35 -18.34
C ASP A 2 -10.77 -9.07 -17.53
N GLN A 3 -10.77 -9.19 -16.20
CA GLN A 3 -10.31 -8.10 -15.33
C GLN A 3 -8.80 -7.99 -15.54
N GLN A 4 -8.40 -7.21 -16.55
CA GLN A 4 -7.02 -6.82 -16.75
C GLN A 4 -6.54 -6.22 -15.42
N ARG A 5 -5.72 -6.96 -14.68
CA ARG A 5 -5.24 -6.51 -13.37
C ARG A 5 -4.39 -5.28 -13.61
N SER A 6 -4.93 -4.08 -13.38
CA SER A 6 -4.15 -2.85 -13.49
C SER A 6 -3.08 -2.79 -12.40
N HIS A 7 -3.27 -3.51 -11.29
CA HIS A 7 -2.36 -3.54 -10.16
C HIS A 7 -2.14 -4.96 -9.61
N GLU A 8 -0.91 -5.21 -9.17
CA GLU A 8 -0.55 -6.34 -8.30
C GLU A 8 -0.75 -5.93 -6.85
N PHE A 9 -1.37 -6.80 -6.06
CA PHE A 9 -1.69 -6.53 -4.67
C PHE A 9 -0.92 -7.49 -3.76
N VAL A 10 -0.21 -6.93 -2.78
CA VAL A 10 0.40 -7.67 -1.68
C VAL A 10 -0.30 -7.27 -0.39
N SER A 11 -0.54 -8.23 0.50
CA SER A 11 -1.12 -7.95 1.81
C SER A 11 -0.54 -8.92 2.83
N THR A 12 -0.13 -8.39 3.98
CA THR A 12 0.31 -9.20 5.11
C THR A 12 -0.90 -9.71 5.90
N THR A 13 -0.67 -10.77 6.67
CA THR A 13 -1.65 -11.27 7.62
C THR A 13 -1.87 -10.23 8.72
N CYS A 14 -3.13 -9.87 8.96
CA CYS A 14 -3.48 -9.01 10.09
C CYS A 14 -3.28 -9.74 11.40
N MET A 15 -2.49 -9.18 12.31
CA MET A 15 -2.22 -9.79 13.63
C MET A 15 -3.48 -9.91 14.51
N HIS A 16 -4.53 -9.14 14.24
CA HIS A 16 -5.81 -9.26 14.96
C HIS A 16 -6.72 -10.36 14.42
N LEU A 17 -6.67 -10.64 13.11
CA LEU A 17 -7.61 -11.56 12.45
C LEU A 17 -6.98 -12.90 12.08
N GLY A 18 -5.65 -13.02 12.06
CA GLY A 18 -4.95 -14.21 11.57
C GLY A 18 -5.08 -14.44 10.05
N ARG A 19 -5.63 -13.47 9.31
CA ARG A 19 -5.79 -13.46 7.84
C ARG A 19 -5.57 -12.05 7.29
N PRO A 20 -5.41 -11.86 5.96
CA PRO A 20 -5.36 -10.51 5.37
C PRO A 20 -6.57 -9.66 5.76
N CYS A 21 -6.35 -8.37 6.04
CA CYS A 21 -7.43 -7.47 6.47
C CYS A 21 -8.37 -7.17 5.27
N PRO A 22 -9.65 -7.56 5.33
CA PRO A 22 -10.57 -7.37 4.20
C PRO A 22 -10.86 -5.88 3.93
N ALA A 23 -10.91 -5.04 4.97
CA ALA A 23 -11.10 -3.61 4.79
C ALA A 23 -9.89 -2.92 4.15
N ALA A 24 -8.66 -3.33 4.51
CA ALA A 24 -7.45 -2.81 3.88
C ALA A 24 -7.39 -3.20 2.39
N GLN A 25 -7.77 -4.44 2.04
CA GLN A 25 -7.86 -4.87 0.64
C GLN A 25 -8.89 -4.06 -0.16
N ARG A 26 -10.07 -3.79 0.41
CA ARG A 26 -11.07 -2.92 -0.23
C ARG A 26 -10.53 -1.51 -0.42
N MET A 27 -9.84 -0.96 0.58
CA MET A 27 -9.23 0.36 0.52
C MET A 27 -8.16 0.45 -0.59
N LEU A 28 -7.25 -0.53 -0.67
CA LEU A 28 -6.25 -0.60 -1.74
C LEU A 28 -6.88 -0.62 -3.12
N LYS A 29 -7.94 -1.44 -3.29
CA LYS A 29 -8.66 -1.52 -4.57
C LYS A 29 -9.35 -0.21 -4.93
N ALA A 30 -9.98 0.45 -3.97
CA ALA A 30 -10.63 1.74 -4.19
C ALA A 30 -9.63 2.84 -4.56
N LEU A 31 -8.47 2.88 -3.88
CA LEU A 31 -7.39 3.82 -4.19
C LEU A 31 -6.81 3.58 -5.59
N ALA A 32 -6.61 2.31 -5.97
CA ALA A 32 -6.13 1.95 -7.31
C ALA A 32 -7.11 2.44 -8.39
N GLN A 33 -8.40 2.19 -8.21
CA GLN A 33 -9.43 2.65 -9.14
C GLN A 33 -9.55 4.18 -9.20
N ALA A 34 -9.39 4.85 -8.07
CA ALA A 34 -9.41 6.31 -8.00
C ALA A 34 -8.22 6.92 -8.76
N LEU A 35 -7.01 6.37 -8.57
CA LEU A 35 -5.81 6.83 -9.29
C LEU A 35 -5.88 6.52 -10.78
N ASP A 36 -6.34 5.33 -11.17
CA ASP A 36 -6.58 4.98 -12.58
C ASP A 36 -7.53 5.99 -13.25
N SER A 37 -8.58 6.40 -12.53
CA SER A 37 -9.54 7.40 -13.02
C SER A 37 -8.98 8.83 -13.04
N ALA A 38 -8.08 9.16 -12.10
CA ALA A 38 -7.46 10.48 -11.98
C ALA A 38 -6.25 10.68 -12.91
N ARG A 39 -5.65 9.60 -13.43
CA ARG A 39 -4.42 9.63 -14.25
C ARG A 39 -4.47 10.62 -15.43
N PRO A 40 -5.56 10.78 -16.19
CA PRO A 40 -5.60 11.77 -17.29
C PRO A 40 -5.62 13.24 -16.83
N LEU A 41 -5.88 13.48 -15.54
CA LEU A 41 -6.09 14.81 -14.96
C LEU A 41 -4.99 15.21 -13.95
N THR A 42 -4.04 14.31 -13.69
CA THR A 42 -3.03 14.48 -12.65
C THR A 42 -1.64 14.25 -13.23
N GLN A 43 -0.64 14.89 -12.64
CA GLN A 43 0.76 14.70 -13.01
C GLN A 43 1.31 13.44 -12.34
N ASP A 44 2.47 12.96 -12.80
CA ASP A 44 3.10 11.75 -12.26
C ASP A 44 3.51 11.88 -10.78
N ASP A 45 3.71 13.10 -10.29
CA ASP A 45 4.03 13.42 -8.89
C ASP A 45 2.80 13.56 -7.99
N PHE A 46 1.60 13.37 -8.53
CA PHE A 46 0.37 13.43 -7.76
C PHE A 46 0.31 12.33 -6.70
N GLU A 47 0.06 12.73 -5.45
CA GLU A 47 -0.08 11.83 -4.30
C GLU A 47 -1.31 12.20 -3.46
N ILE A 48 -2.02 11.17 -3.01
CA ILE A 48 -3.06 11.26 -1.99
C ILE A 48 -2.56 10.50 -0.77
N SER A 49 -2.44 11.20 0.36
CA SER A 49 -2.13 10.58 1.64
C SER A 49 -3.10 11.05 2.72
N GLY A 50 -3.27 10.21 3.74
CA GLY A 50 -4.19 10.53 4.82
C GLY A 50 -4.37 9.41 5.83
N GLU A 51 -5.39 9.61 6.65
CA GLU A 51 -5.76 8.72 7.73
C GLU A 51 -7.21 8.26 7.54
N SER A 52 -7.50 7.04 7.97
CA SER A 52 -8.84 6.45 7.90
C SER A 52 -9.06 5.51 9.08
N ARG A 53 -10.31 5.16 9.33
CA ARG A 53 -10.66 4.08 10.27
C ARG A 53 -11.26 2.94 9.48
N LEU A 54 -10.63 1.78 9.57
CA LEU A 54 -11.05 0.58 8.85
C LEU A 54 -11.94 -0.29 9.72
N ASP A 55 -13.11 -0.60 9.21
CA ASP A 55 -14.12 -1.46 9.83
C ASP A 55 -13.96 -2.95 9.48
N GLY A 56 -12.72 -3.38 9.22
CA GLY A 56 -12.41 -4.78 8.86
C GLY A 56 -12.23 -5.73 10.04
N CYS A 57 -12.14 -5.18 11.25
CA CYS A 57 -11.79 -5.83 12.50
C CYS A 57 -12.71 -5.26 13.61
N GLU A 58 -12.92 -5.99 14.72
CA GLU A 58 -13.68 -5.46 15.88
C GLU A 58 -13.05 -4.20 16.49
N LYS A 59 -11.78 -3.92 16.19
CA LYS A 59 -11.02 -2.79 16.74
C LYS A 59 -11.24 -1.46 15.99
N ALA A 60 -12.00 -1.43 14.89
CA ALA A 60 -12.14 -0.25 14.04
C ALA A 60 -10.77 0.42 13.78
N CYS A 61 -9.85 -0.42 13.26
CA CYS A 61 -8.41 -0.23 13.24
C CYS A 61 -8.05 1.12 12.58
N PRO A 62 -7.28 2.02 13.25
CA PRO A 62 -6.79 3.23 12.60
C PRO A 62 -5.84 2.84 11.47
N ALA A 63 -5.90 3.55 10.35
CA ALA A 63 -5.10 3.25 9.19
C ALA A 63 -4.54 4.52 8.57
N ARG A 64 -3.34 4.40 8.02
CA ARG A 64 -2.69 5.44 7.23
C ARG A 64 -2.45 4.94 5.83
N PHE A 65 -2.57 5.83 4.86
CA PHE A 65 -2.35 5.49 3.48
C PHE A 65 -1.59 6.59 2.75
N ALA A 66 -0.85 6.17 1.73
CA ALA A 66 -0.23 7.03 0.74
C ALA A 66 -0.38 6.35 -0.63
N ALA A 67 -0.83 7.10 -1.62
CA ALA A 67 -1.23 6.58 -2.90
C ALA A 67 -0.79 7.54 -4.01
N ASN A 68 0.08 7.08 -4.90
CA ASN A 68 0.47 7.78 -6.11
C ASN A 68 0.44 6.81 -7.30
N HIS A 69 0.69 7.31 -8.51
CA HIS A 69 0.61 6.51 -9.74
C HIS A 69 1.61 5.36 -9.81
N SER A 70 2.64 5.32 -8.96
CA SER A 70 3.66 4.28 -8.93
C SER A 70 3.40 3.20 -7.86
N ARG A 71 2.77 3.59 -6.75
CA ARG A 71 2.52 2.70 -5.61
C ARG A 71 1.40 3.20 -4.71
N ILE A 72 0.73 2.26 -4.07
CA ILE A 72 -0.29 2.52 -3.05
C ILE A 72 0.05 1.70 -1.83
N ARG A 73 0.09 2.32 -0.67
CA ARG A 73 0.39 1.67 0.62
C ARG A 73 -0.70 1.97 1.63
N VAL A 74 -1.11 0.94 2.37
CA VAL A 74 -2.05 1.05 3.49
C VAL A 74 -1.45 0.35 4.70
N PHE A 75 -1.31 1.08 5.79
CA PHE A 75 -0.77 0.64 7.07
C PHE A 75 -1.88 0.64 8.12
N CYS A 76 -2.09 -0.48 8.80
CA CYS A 76 -3.14 -0.63 9.80
C CYS A 76 -2.56 -0.66 11.22
N ASP A 77 -3.32 -0.12 12.17
CA ASP A 77 -2.98 0.01 13.59
C ASP A 77 -1.69 0.79 13.80
N VAL A 78 -1.62 1.97 13.18
CA VAL A 78 -0.51 2.93 13.33
C VAL A 78 -1.06 4.29 13.75
N THR A 79 -0.33 4.97 14.62
CA THR A 79 -0.70 6.30 15.12
C THR A 79 -0.41 7.42 14.11
N SER A 80 -1.09 8.55 14.27
CA SER A 80 -0.88 9.76 13.46
C SER A 80 0.48 10.42 13.68
N SER A 81 1.18 10.11 14.78
CA SER A 81 2.53 10.62 15.06
C SER A 81 3.63 9.86 14.31
N THR A 82 3.34 8.67 13.78
CA THR A 82 4.32 7.88 13.03
C THR A 82 4.58 8.51 11.65
N LYS A 83 5.85 8.84 11.40
CA LYS A 83 6.30 9.44 10.13
C LYS A 83 6.10 8.47 8.96
N THR A 84 5.57 8.95 7.84
CA THR A 84 5.38 8.17 6.61
C THR A 84 6.68 7.48 6.15
N GLU A 85 7.82 8.17 6.24
CA GLU A 85 9.14 7.61 5.91
C GLU A 85 9.49 6.33 6.71
N THR A 86 9.05 6.25 7.97
CA THR A 86 9.28 5.06 8.80
C THR A 86 8.40 3.90 8.35
N LEU A 87 7.16 4.19 7.94
CA LEU A 87 6.24 3.20 7.38
C LEU A 87 6.72 2.71 6.01
N ASP A 88 7.27 3.61 5.19
CA ASP A 88 7.85 3.26 3.89
C ASP A 88 9.06 2.36 4.05
N ARG A 89 9.99 2.68 4.96
CA ARG A 89 11.12 1.80 5.28
C ARG A 89 10.68 0.43 5.79
N PHE A 90 9.61 0.37 6.58
CA PHE A 90 9.03 -0.90 7.02
C PHE A 90 8.49 -1.72 5.84
N ALA A 91 7.73 -1.08 4.94
CA ALA A 91 7.20 -1.73 3.73
C ALA A 91 8.33 -2.25 2.84
N ASP A 92 9.36 -1.43 2.60
CA ASP A 92 10.50 -1.81 1.78
C ASP A 92 11.26 -2.99 2.39
N ALA A 93 11.49 -2.98 3.71
CA ALA A 93 12.15 -4.10 4.40
C ALA A 93 11.31 -5.41 4.37
N MET A 94 9.98 -5.31 4.39
CA MET A 94 9.09 -6.48 4.30
C MET A 94 8.98 -7.07 2.90
N LEU A 95 9.09 -6.23 1.87
CA LEU A 95 8.90 -6.64 0.47
C LEU A 95 10.22 -6.90 -0.27
N SER A 96 11.34 -6.37 0.23
CA SER A 96 12.66 -6.63 -0.34
C SER A 96 13.10 -8.07 -0.06
N SER A 97 13.62 -8.76 -1.07
CA SER A 97 14.27 -10.07 -0.90
C SER A 97 15.69 -9.95 -0.34
N ASP A 98 16.23 -8.74 -0.26
CA ASP A 98 17.58 -8.47 0.23
C ASP A 98 17.63 -8.45 1.77
N ALA A 99 18.14 -9.54 2.34
CA ALA A 99 18.30 -9.74 3.78
C ALA A 99 19.16 -8.65 4.48
N ASN A 100 19.92 -7.85 3.72
CA ASN A 100 20.79 -6.79 4.25
C ASN A 100 20.01 -5.52 4.67
N THR A 101 18.74 -5.38 4.27
CA THR A 101 17.89 -4.22 4.59
C THR A 101 17.26 -4.30 5.99
N MET A 102 17.32 -5.47 6.66
CA MET A 102 16.74 -5.67 7.99
C MET A 102 17.54 -5.05 9.13
N SER A 103 18.77 -4.57 8.88
CA SER A 103 19.73 -4.30 9.96
C SER A 103 19.58 -2.92 10.65
N SER A 104 18.61 -2.05 10.31
CA SER A 104 18.57 -0.70 10.89
C SER A 104 17.19 -0.04 11.08
N THR A 105 16.09 -0.76 10.89
CA THR A 105 14.74 -0.21 11.10
C THR A 105 14.28 -0.40 12.54
N CYS A 106 14.73 0.48 13.44
CA CYS A 106 14.08 0.70 14.73
C CYS A 106 12.71 1.37 14.47
N VAL A 107 11.73 0.59 14.03
CA VAL A 107 10.35 1.03 13.86
C VAL A 107 9.70 0.94 15.23
N SER A 108 9.52 2.08 15.89
CA SER A 108 8.87 2.16 17.20
C SER A 108 7.43 1.68 17.19
N GLU A 109 6.78 1.67 16.02
CA GLU A 109 5.40 1.23 15.85
C GLU A 109 5.26 0.35 14.59
N ILE A 110 5.21 -0.96 14.80
CA ILE A 110 5.10 -1.95 13.72
C ILE A 110 3.63 -2.08 13.32
N PRO A 111 3.27 -1.83 12.04
CA PRO A 111 1.90 -1.99 11.56
C PRO A 111 1.39 -3.42 11.81
N ARG A 112 0.17 -3.55 12.32
CA ARG A 112 -0.46 -4.86 12.57
C ARG A 112 -1.00 -5.53 11.32
N ALA A 113 -1.20 -4.75 10.27
CA ALA A 113 -1.41 -5.23 8.92
C ALA A 113 -0.85 -4.20 7.93
N PHE A 114 -0.41 -4.68 6.79
CA PHE A 114 0.12 -3.87 5.70
C PHE A 114 -0.40 -4.41 4.38
N GLY A 115 -0.63 -3.52 3.42
CA GLY A 115 -0.76 -3.93 2.05
C GLY A 115 -0.25 -2.88 1.08
N GLU A 116 0.19 -3.37 -0.07
CA GLU A 116 0.73 -2.58 -1.16
C GLU A 116 0.01 -2.94 -2.45
N ALA A 117 -0.25 -1.94 -3.28
CA ALA A 117 -0.63 -2.15 -4.68
C ALA A 117 0.40 -1.46 -5.58
N ARG A 118 0.86 -2.17 -6.61
CA ARG A 118 1.74 -1.61 -7.66
C ARG A 118 1.08 -1.80 -9.02
N PRO A 119 1.19 -0.83 -9.95
CA PRO A 119 0.71 -1.02 -11.30
C PRO A 119 1.38 -2.24 -11.94
N VAL A 120 0.60 -3.09 -12.61
CA VAL A 120 1.16 -4.10 -13.51
C VAL A 120 1.70 -3.35 -14.72
N ARG A 121 3.02 -3.37 -14.93
CA ARG A 121 3.59 -2.82 -16.16
C ARG A 121 2.98 -3.58 -17.33
N SER A 122 2.20 -2.89 -18.16
CA SER A 122 1.68 -3.48 -19.37
C SER A 122 2.86 -3.79 -20.31
N TYR A 123 2.79 -4.90 -21.05
CA TYR A 123 3.83 -5.29 -22.02
C TYR A 123 4.09 -4.22 -23.09
N GLN A 124 3.19 -3.24 -23.25
CA GLN A 124 3.30 -2.14 -24.20
C GLN A 124 4.27 -1.04 -23.75
N ASP A 125 4.42 -0.79 -22.45
CA ASP A 125 5.43 0.15 -21.92
C ASP A 125 6.86 -0.38 -22.11
N GLN A 126 7.05 -1.70 -22.09
CA GLN A 126 8.38 -2.32 -22.20
C GLN A 126 9.00 -2.24 -23.61
N ARG A 127 8.23 -1.88 -24.66
CA ARG A 127 8.74 -1.73 -26.04
C ARG A 127 9.13 -0.31 -26.41
N ALA A 128 8.83 0.69 -25.58
CA ALA A 128 9.22 2.08 -25.83
C ALA A 128 10.67 2.39 -25.40
N GLU A 129 11.33 1.49 -24.66
CA GLU A 129 12.71 1.63 -24.19
C GLU A 129 13.76 0.85 -25.03
N VAL A 130 13.41 0.37 -26.24
CA VAL A 130 14.36 -0.32 -27.17
C VAL A 130 14.59 0.48 -28.44
#